data_AF-G7WJN3-F1
#
_entry.id   AF-G7WJN3-F1
#
_cell.length_a   1.000
_cell.length_b   1.000
_cell.length_c   1.000
_cell.angle_alpha   90.00
_cell.angle_beta   90.00
_cell.angle_gamma   90.00
#
_symmetry.space_group_name_H-M   'P 1'
#
loop_
_entity.id
_entity.type
_entity.pdbx_description
1 polymer ?
#
loop_
_entity_poly.entity_id
_entity_poly.type
_entity_poly.pdbx_seq_one_letter_code
_entity_poly.pdbx_strand_id
1 'polypeptide(L)'
;MYKEKTQPLTMLMNIFLLVLLSLAVSAAPAQGEESCLQCHGDKASNLQSSVHSFLSCTSCHTNIQGFPHPEGAALTKKEVVAACSSCHKGEIAESYAESYHGKAVKLGSTKAATCANCHGSHNILGPDDPKSLVSAANTPKTCAGCHDKASPGFSQGETHFKLASTGSGAPMYYTAKFFVWLTIITITLLIIHIEMQLYHNLRSVLGARKKGGDNLG
;
A
#
# COMPACT_ATOMS: atom_id res chain seq x y z
N MET A 1 -6.82 -76.15 23.80
CA MET A 1 -6.01 -75.05 23.22
C MET A 1 -6.71 -74.56 21.96
N TYR A 2 -7.63 -73.60 22.10
CA TYR A 2 -8.38 -73.03 20.97
C TYR A 2 -7.75 -71.67 20.64
N LYS A 3 -7.13 -71.55 19.47
CA LYS A 3 -6.38 -70.36 19.04
C LYS A 3 -7.36 -69.43 18.32
N GLU A 4 -7.61 -68.26 18.88
CA GLU A 4 -8.50 -67.25 18.31
C GLU A 4 -8.06 -66.80 16.91
N LYS A 5 -9.00 -66.84 15.96
CA LYS A 5 -8.80 -66.44 14.56
C LYS A 5 -9.74 -65.27 14.23
N THR A 6 -9.51 -64.11 14.82
CA THR A 6 -10.36 -62.90 14.66
C THR A 6 -9.54 -61.61 14.45
N GLN A 7 -8.38 -61.68 13.79
CA GLN A 7 -7.48 -60.53 13.62
C GLN A 7 -7.56 -59.71 12.31
N PRO A 8 -8.02 -60.19 11.13
CA PRO A 8 -7.85 -59.39 9.91
C PRO A 8 -8.92 -58.29 9.71
N LEU A 9 -10.15 -58.48 10.23
CA LEU A 9 -11.27 -57.57 9.99
C LEU A 9 -11.25 -56.33 10.91
N THR A 10 -10.85 -56.52 12.17
CA THR A 10 -10.68 -55.43 13.15
C THR A 10 -9.50 -54.52 12.80
N MET A 11 -8.44 -55.08 12.20
CA MET A 11 -7.27 -54.31 11.77
C MET A 11 -7.59 -53.39 10.58
N LEU A 12 -8.37 -53.87 9.60
CA LEU A 12 -8.80 -53.05 8.45
C LEU A 12 -9.78 -51.94 8.86
N MET A 13 -10.69 -52.21 9.81
CA MET A 13 -11.61 -51.21 10.34
C MET A 13 -10.88 -50.12 11.13
N ASN A 14 -9.85 -50.47 11.91
CA ASN A 14 -9.02 -49.50 12.63
C ASN A 14 -8.16 -48.65 11.70
N ILE A 15 -7.63 -49.22 10.61
CA ILE A 15 -6.90 -48.44 9.60
C ILE A 15 -7.85 -47.47 8.88
N PHE A 16 -9.08 -47.91 8.55
CA PHE A 16 -10.08 -47.03 7.94
C PHE A 16 -10.52 -45.90 8.89
N LEU A 17 -10.68 -46.19 10.20
CA LEU A 17 -10.94 -45.17 11.23
C LEU A 17 -9.76 -44.20 11.42
N LEU A 18 -8.52 -44.67 11.38
CA LEU A 18 -7.33 -43.82 11.48
C LEU A 18 -7.14 -42.93 10.23
N VAL A 19 -7.47 -43.45 9.04
CA VAL A 19 -7.47 -42.66 7.80
C VAL A 19 -8.59 -41.62 7.82
N LEU A 20 -9.80 -41.97 8.27
CA LEU A 20 -10.89 -40.99 8.45
C LEU A 20 -10.56 -39.92 9.51
N LEU A 21 -9.88 -40.29 10.61
CA LEU A 21 -9.49 -39.35 11.66
C LEU A 21 -8.36 -38.41 11.20
N SER A 22 -7.46 -38.87 10.33
CA SER A 22 -6.40 -38.03 9.75
C SER A 22 -6.90 -37.09 8.64
N LEU A 23 -8.00 -37.41 7.96
CA LEU A 23 -8.69 -36.46 7.08
C LEU A 23 -9.46 -35.35 7.84
N ALA A 24 -9.82 -35.57 9.12
CA ALA A 24 -10.59 -34.60 9.91
C ALA A 24 -9.72 -33.48 10.56
N VAL A 25 -8.40 -33.61 10.58
CA VAL A 25 -7.49 -32.66 11.26
C VAL A 25 -7.22 -31.40 10.42
N SER A 26 -7.55 -31.39 9.13
CA SER A 26 -7.23 -30.26 8.23
C SER A 26 -8.33 -29.19 8.11
N ALA A 27 -9.31 -29.15 9.01
CA ALA A 27 -10.41 -28.20 8.98
C ALA A 27 -10.47 -27.28 10.22
N ALA A 28 -9.33 -26.71 10.63
CA ALA A 28 -9.33 -25.69 11.69
C ALA A 28 -8.83 -24.32 11.18
N PRO A 29 -9.70 -23.49 10.58
CA PRO A 29 -9.51 -22.05 10.57
C PRO A 29 -10.63 -21.42 11.41
N ALA A 30 -10.45 -21.23 12.73
CA ALA A 30 -11.41 -20.45 13.55
C ALA A 30 -10.99 -20.17 14.99
N GLN A 31 -10.07 -20.94 15.60
CA GLN A 31 -9.92 -20.91 17.06
C GLN A 31 -9.21 -19.65 17.63
N GLY A 32 -8.63 -18.80 16.77
CA GLY A 32 -8.00 -17.55 17.20
C GLY A 32 -8.93 -16.33 17.22
N GLU A 33 -10.13 -16.41 16.63
CA GLU A 33 -11.00 -15.25 16.42
C GLU A 33 -12.15 -15.14 17.41
N GLU A 34 -12.63 -16.26 17.98
CA GLU A 34 -13.77 -16.27 18.90
C GLU A 34 -13.57 -15.28 20.06
N SER A 35 -12.35 -15.14 20.56
CA SER A 35 -12.00 -14.19 21.62
C SER A 35 -12.14 -12.72 21.20
N CYS A 36 -11.81 -12.37 19.95
CA CYS A 36 -12.01 -11.03 19.41
C CYS A 36 -13.51 -10.72 19.22
N LEU A 37 -14.27 -11.72 18.76
CA LEU A 37 -15.68 -11.56 18.42
C LEU A 37 -16.60 -11.40 19.63
N GLN A 38 -16.17 -11.84 20.81
CA GLN A 38 -16.87 -11.56 22.06
C GLN A 38 -17.11 -10.05 22.28
N CYS A 39 -16.20 -9.20 21.80
CA CYS A 39 -16.32 -7.75 21.88
C CYS A 39 -16.51 -7.06 20.51
N HIS A 40 -16.12 -7.68 19.39
CA HIS A 40 -16.16 -7.11 18.03
C HIS A 40 -17.08 -7.87 17.05
N GLY A 41 -18.15 -8.52 17.53
CA GLY A 41 -18.99 -9.45 16.75
C GLY A 41 -19.59 -8.88 15.45
N ASP A 42 -19.92 -7.58 15.41
CA ASP A 42 -20.44 -6.90 14.22
C ASP A 42 -19.37 -6.69 13.12
N LYS A 43 -18.07 -6.71 13.48
CA LYS A 43 -16.97 -6.58 12.51
C LYS A 43 -16.66 -7.88 11.79
N ALA A 44 -16.85 -9.04 12.44
CA ALA A 44 -16.73 -10.36 11.79
C ALA A 44 -17.65 -10.45 10.57
N SER A 45 -18.95 -10.22 10.78
CA SER A 45 -19.98 -10.47 9.76
C SER A 45 -19.69 -9.80 8.42
N ASN A 46 -19.08 -8.62 8.45
CA ASN A 46 -18.68 -7.90 7.25
C ASN A 46 -17.47 -8.57 6.57
N LEU A 47 -16.47 -9.02 7.35
CA LEU A 47 -15.26 -9.65 6.82
C LEU A 47 -15.57 -10.96 6.08
N GLN A 48 -16.53 -11.74 6.58
CA GLN A 48 -16.96 -12.98 5.90
C GLN A 48 -17.53 -12.72 4.48
N SER A 49 -18.06 -11.53 4.23
CA SER A 49 -18.57 -11.15 2.90
C SER A 49 -17.48 -10.59 1.96
N SER A 50 -16.25 -10.44 2.46
CA SER A 50 -15.14 -9.87 1.71
C SER A 50 -14.35 -10.93 0.93
N VAL A 51 -13.51 -10.47 -0.01
CA VAL A 51 -12.52 -11.33 -0.69
C VAL A 51 -11.42 -11.85 0.24
N HIS A 52 -11.36 -11.35 1.48
CA HIS A 52 -10.41 -11.73 2.53
C HIS A 52 -11.07 -12.55 3.65
N SER A 53 -12.24 -13.16 3.40
CA SER A 53 -12.99 -13.95 4.40
C SER A 53 -12.21 -15.13 5.01
N PHE A 54 -11.10 -15.52 4.39
CA PHE A 54 -10.20 -16.58 4.87
C PHE A 54 -9.10 -16.08 5.82
N LEU A 55 -8.92 -14.76 5.97
CA LEU A 55 -7.90 -14.18 6.85
C LEU A 55 -8.40 -14.06 8.29
N SER A 56 -7.48 -14.21 9.24
CA SER A 56 -7.76 -13.93 10.64
C SER A 56 -7.72 -12.43 10.94
N CYS A 57 -8.39 -11.99 12.00
CA CYS A 57 -8.36 -10.61 12.51
C CYS A 57 -6.93 -10.07 12.68
N THR A 58 -6.03 -10.90 13.24
CA THR A 58 -4.63 -10.55 13.51
C THR A 58 -3.75 -10.49 12.25
N SER A 59 -4.24 -10.98 11.11
CA SER A 59 -3.53 -10.90 9.82
C SER A 59 -3.38 -9.45 9.36
N CYS A 60 -4.37 -8.60 9.65
CA CYS A 60 -4.30 -7.17 9.38
C CYS A 60 -4.03 -6.37 10.66
N HIS A 61 -4.63 -6.77 11.80
CA HIS A 61 -4.39 -6.15 13.09
C HIS A 61 -3.11 -6.68 13.75
N THR A 62 -1.97 -6.55 13.08
CA THR A 62 -0.68 -7.14 13.51
C THR A 62 -0.18 -6.64 14.87
N ASN A 63 -0.65 -5.45 15.29
CA ASN A 63 -0.27 -4.82 16.55
C ASN A 63 -1.25 -5.13 17.70
N ILE A 64 -2.29 -5.94 17.46
CA ILE A 64 -3.28 -6.37 18.45
C ILE A 64 -3.29 -7.89 18.49
N GLN A 65 -2.75 -8.47 19.57
CA GLN A 65 -2.60 -9.92 19.71
C GLN A 65 -3.57 -10.55 20.73
N GLY A 66 -4.39 -9.74 21.40
CA GLY A 66 -5.38 -10.23 22.37
C GLY A 66 -5.87 -9.16 23.32
N PHE A 67 -6.67 -9.59 24.30
CA PHE A 67 -7.16 -8.77 25.40
C PHE A 67 -6.28 -8.94 26.65
N PRO A 68 -6.02 -7.86 27.44
CA PRO A 68 -6.44 -6.47 27.22
C PRO A 68 -5.55 -5.75 26.20
N HIS A 69 -6.16 -4.88 25.39
CA HIS A 69 -5.47 -3.93 24.51
C HIS A 69 -5.97 -2.50 24.78
N PRO A 70 -5.20 -1.45 24.43
CA PRO A 70 -5.62 -0.06 24.64
C PRO A 70 -7.02 0.23 24.06
N GLU A 71 -7.80 1.03 24.77
CA GLU A 71 -9.11 1.47 24.29
C GLU A 71 -8.94 2.31 23.02
N GLY A 72 -9.76 2.03 22.00
CA GLY A 72 -9.65 2.69 20.70
C GLY A 72 -8.43 2.30 19.88
N ALA A 73 -7.73 1.21 20.24
CA ALA A 73 -6.65 0.65 19.42
C ALA A 73 -7.18 0.30 18.01
N ALA A 74 -6.81 1.14 17.05
CA ALA A 74 -7.10 0.96 15.64
C ALA A 74 -5.82 1.17 14.84
N LEU A 75 -5.75 0.55 13.68
CA LEU A 75 -4.62 0.76 12.78
C LEU A 75 -4.58 2.23 12.35
N THR A 76 -3.45 2.86 12.60
CA THR A 76 -3.10 4.15 12.02
C THR A 76 -3.04 4.02 10.49
N LYS A 77 -3.10 5.15 9.79
CA LYS A 77 -3.01 5.19 8.33
C LYS A 77 -1.76 4.48 7.79
N LYS A 78 -0.63 4.62 8.49
CA LYS A 78 0.63 3.94 8.14
C LYS A 78 0.55 2.44 8.34
N GLU A 79 -0.05 2.01 9.45
CA GLU A 79 -0.22 0.58 9.74
C GLU A 79 -1.22 -0.07 8.77
N VAL A 80 -2.29 0.64 8.36
CA VAL A 80 -3.20 0.15 7.31
C VAL A 80 -2.43 -0.11 6.01
N VAL A 81 -1.61 0.85 5.56
CA VAL A 81 -0.79 0.67 4.35
C VAL A 81 0.19 -0.49 4.52
N ALA A 82 0.87 -0.58 5.67
CA ALA A 82 1.80 -1.66 5.96
C ALA A 82 1.12 -3.05 5.98
N ALA A 83 -0.06 -3.15 6.59
CA ALA A 83 -0.84 -4.39 6.66
C ALA A 83 -1.21 -4.89 5.27
N CYS A 84 -1.78 -4.02 4.41
CA CYS A 84 -2.15 -4.39 3.05
C CYS A 84 -0.92 -4.73 2.19
N SER A 85 0.13 -3.91 2.26
CA SER A 85 1.36 -4.11 1.48
C SER A 85 2.21 -5.28 1.96
N SER A 86 1.91 -5.88 3.12
CA SER A 86 2.59 -7.10 3.58
C SER A 86 2.29 -8.31 2.68
N CYS A 87 1.15 -8.32 1.99
CA CYS A 87 0.76 -9.35 1.01
C CYS A 87 0.63 -8.77 -0.41
N HIS A 88 0.03 -7.59 -0.57
CA HIS A 88 -0.08 -6.90 -1.87
C HIS A 88 1.21 -6.17 -2.23
N LYS A 89 2.29 -6.93 -2.46
CA LYS A 89 3.63 -6.42 -2.76
C LYS A 89 3.82 -6.06 -4.24
N GLY A 90 5.00 -5.53 -4.55
CA GLY A 90 5.40 -5.17 -5.91
C GLY A 90 4.63 -3.96 -6.42
N GLU A 91 4.17 -4.05 -7.67
CA GLU A 91 3.61 -2.91 -8.42
C GLU A 91 2.45 -2.21 -7.71
N ILE A 92 1.59 -2.93 -6.99
CA ILE A 92 0.45 -2.35 -6.26
C ILE A 92 0.95 -1.46 -5.10
N ALA A 93 1.82 -2.01 -4.24
CA ALA A 93 2.38 -1.26 -3.12
C ALA A 93 3.24 -0.08 -3.59
N GLU A 94 4.05 -0.29 -4.63
CA GLU A 94 4.94 0.71 -5.19
C GLU A 94 4.15 1.86 -5.84
N SER A 95 3.14 1.57 -6.67
CA SER A 95 2.30 2.59 -7.31
C SER A 95 1.52 3.41 -6.29
N TYR A 96 0.97 2.77 -5.25
CA TYR A 96 0.35 3.50 -4.14
C TYR A 96 1.36 4.39 -3.42
N ALA A 97 2.55 3.87 -3.09
CA ALA A 97 3.59 4.61 -2.38
C ALA A 97 4.05 5.85 -3.17
N GLU A 98 4.07 5.76 -4.50
CA GLU A 98 4.42 6.87 -5.39
C GLU A 98 3.29 7.87 -5.64
N SER A 99 2.05 7.49 -5.34
CA SER A 99 0.89 8.38 -5.43
C SER A 99 0.96 9.52 -4.40
N TYR A 100 0.18 10.59 -4.65
CA TYR A 100 0.03 11.68 -3.68
C TYR A 100 -0.46 11.20 -2.31
N HIS A 101 -1.43 10.27 -2.30
CA HIS A 101 -1.96 9.71 -1.06
C HIS A 101 -0.89 8.92 -0.29
N GLY A 102 -0.16 8.04 -0.97
CA GLY A 102 0.91 7.25 -0.33
C GLY A 102 2.03 8.13 0.23
N LYS A 103 2.48 9.13 -0.54
CA LYS A 103 3.47 10.11 -0.08
C LYS A 103 2.97 10.90 1.13
N ALA A 104 1.72 11.36 1.10
CA ALA A 104 1.12 12.08 2.23
C ALA A 104 1.00 11.20 3.48
N VAL A 105 0.57 9.94 3.36
CA VAL A 105 0.51 9.00 4.50
C VAL A 105 1.90 8.72 5.04
N LYS A 106 2.91 8.50 4.17
CA LYS A 106 4.32 8.32 4.58
C LYS A 106 4.82 9.52 5.40
N LEU A 107 4.45 10.73 4.99
CA LEU A 107 4.75 11.99 5.70
C LEU A 107 3.89 12.24 6.95
N GLY A 108 2.96 11.32 7.29
CA GLY A 108 2.17 11.39 8.54
C GLY A 108 0.79 12.03 8.39
N SER A 109 0.30 12.24 7.17
CA SER A 109 -1.06 12.74 6.96
C SER A 109 -2.10 11.77 7.51
N THR A 110 -2.99 12.29 8.37
CA THR A 110 -4.15 11.56 8.89
C THR A 110 -5.37 11.66 7.96
N LYS A 111 -5.33 12.57 6.97
CA LYS A 111 -6.44 12.83 6.04
C LYS A 111 -6.31 12.10 4.71
N ALA A 112 -5.09 11.78 4.30
CA ALA A 112 -4.84 11.09 3.03
C ALA A 112 -5.51 9.70 3.00
N ALA A 113 -5.95 9.29 1.82
CA ALA A 113 -6.56 7.99 1.61
C ALA A 113 -5.53 6.87 1.77
N THR A 114 -5.93 5.77 2.40
CA THR A 114 -5.20 4.49 2.41
C THR A 114 -5.90 3.47 1.53
N CYS A 115 -5.30 2.29 1.40
CA CYS A 115 -5.91 1.13 0.74
C CYS A 115 -7.37 0.94 1.18
N ALA A 116 -7.62 1.00 2.49
CA ALA A 116 -8.94 0.77 3.06
C ALA A 116 -9.96 1.90 2.79
N ASN A 117 -9.52 3.12 2.46
CA ASN A 117 -10.45 4.20 2.08
C ASN A 117 -11.04 3.99 0.69
N CYS A 118 -10.29 3.35 -0.22
CA CYS A 118 -10.78 3.02 -1.54
C CYS A 118 -11.44 1.64 -1.56
N HIS A 119 -10.85 0.63 -0.92
CA HIS A 119 -11.32 -0.76 -1.01
C HIS A 119 -12.27 -1.20 0.10
N GLY A 120 -12.37 -0.46 1.21
CA GLY A 120 -13.08 -0.87 2.43
C GLY A 120 -12.15 -1.46 3.50
N SER A 121 -12.65 -1.65 4.72
CA SER A 121 -11.85 -2.14 5.86
C SER A 121 -12.21 -3.56 6.27
N HIS A 122 -13.49 -3.82 6.55
CA HIS A 122 -13.99 -5.17 6.82
C HIS A 122 -14.93 -5.67 5.71
N ASN A 123 -15.12 -4.90 4.64
CA ASN A 123 -16.04 -5.20 3.54
C ASN A 123 -15.31 -5.06 2.20
N ILE A 124 -14.11 -5.65 2.09
CA ILE A 124 -13.27 -5.55 0.90
C ILE A 124 -13.85 -6.40 -0.22
N LEU A 125 -14.28 -5.77 -1.31
CA LEU A 125 -14.85 -6.44 -2.48
C LEU A 125 -13.96 -6.24 -3.70
N GLY A 126 -13.98 -7.20 -4.62
CA GLY A 126 -13.25 -7.12 -5.90
C GLY A 126 -13.79 -5.99 -6.80
N PRO A 127 -12.98 -5.48 -7.75
CA PRO A 127 -13.40 -4.37 -8.62
C PRO A 127 -14.60 -4.70 -9.52
N ASP A 128 -14.83 -5.98 -9.83
CA ASP A 128 -15.95 -6.43 -10.65
C ASP A 128 -17.27 -6.54 -9.87
N ASP A 129 -17.22 -6.48 -8.52
CA ASP A 129 -18.42 -6.52 -7.71
C ASP A 129 -19.14 -5.15 -7.76
N PRO A 130 -20.43 -5.09 -8.14
CA PRO A 130 -21.18 -3.83 -8.19
C PRO A 130 -21.27 -3.08 -6.86
N LYS A 131 -21.13 -3.76 -5.73
CA LYS A 131 -21.13 -3.18 -4.37
C LYS A 131 -19.74 -2.70 -3.95
N SER A 132 -18.68 -3.03 -4.69
CA SER A 132 -17.33 -2.59 -4.38
C SER A 132 -17.19 -1.09 -4.51
N LEU A 133 -16.49 -0.48 -3.56
CA LEU A 133 -16.17 0.95 -3.59
C LEU A 133 -15.25 1.31 -4.77
N VAL A 134 -14.51 0.35 -5.32
CA VAL A 134 -13.63 0.53 -6.48
C VAL A 134 -14.23 0.01 -7.79
N SER A 135 -15.52 -0.35 -7.81
CA SER A 135 -16.19 -0.70 -9.07
C SER A 135 -16.30 0.54 -9.96
N ALA A 136 -16.29 0.35 -11.28
CA ALA A 136 -16.31 1.46 -12.23
C ALA A 136 -17.47 2.46 -11.98
N ALA A 137 -18.62 1.96 -11.53
CA ALA A 137 -19.79 2.77 -11.19
C ALA A 137 -19.65 3.54 -9.87
N ASN A 138 -18.93 2.97 -8.89
CA ASN A 138 -18.80 3.54 -7.54
C ASN A 138 -17.55 4.40 -7.36
N THR A 139 -16.48 4.19 -8.15
CA THR A 139 -15.23 4.94 -8.05
C THR A 139 -15.43 6.47 -8.01
N PRO A 140 -16.26 7.10 -8.87
CA PRO A 140 -16.52 8.53 -8.77
C PRO A 140 -17.08 8.96 -7.40
N LYS A 141 -17.99 8.16 -6.83
CA LYS A 141 -18.59 8.41 -5.51
C LYS A 141 -17.57 8.21 -4.38
N THR A 142 -16.71 7.20 -4.50
CA THR A 142 -15.61 6.95 -3.55
C THR A 142 -14.63 8.12 -3.52
N CYS A 143 -14.24 8.64 -4.69
CA CYS A 143 -13.41 9.85 -4.77
C CYS A 143 -14.12 11.07 -4.17
N ALA A 144 -15.41 11.26 -4.48
CA ALA A 144 -16.22 12.37 -4.01
C ALA A 144 -16.43 12.38 -2.48
N GLY A 145 -16.15 11.28 -1.77
CA GLY A 145 -16.16 11.23 -0.32
C GLY A 145 -15.21 12.23 0.35
N CYS A 146 -14.13 12.62 -0.36
CA CYS A 146 -13.20 13.66 0.07
C CYS A 146 -13.04 14.81 -0.95
N HIS A 147 -13.24 14.53 -2.24
CA HIS A 147 -13.08 15.51 -3.32
C HIS A 147 -14.44 16.07 -3.79
N ASP A 148 -15.02 16.96 -2.97
CA ASP A 148 -16.33 17.58 -3.17
C ASP A 148 -16.46 18.44 -4.45
N LYS A 149 -15.34 18.97 -4.96
CA LYS A 149 -15.28 19.85 -6.15
C LYS A 149 -14.42 19.28 -7.28
N ALA A 150 -14.40 17.96 -7.42
CA ALA A 150 -13.67 17.29 -8.49
C ALA A 150 -14.18 17.70 -9.88
N SER A 151 -13.27 17.92 -10.84
CA SER A 151 -13.64 18.22 -12.23
C SER A 151 -14.28 17.01 -12.91
N PRO A 152 -15.07 17.22 -13.99
CA PRO A 152 -15.54 16.13 -14.82
C PRO A 152 -14.38 15.23 -15.26
N GLY A 153 -14.53 13.91 -15.07
CA GLY A 153 -13.51 12.92 -15.43
C GLY A 153 -12.36 12.77 -14.43
N PHE A 154 -12.36 13.45 -13.30
CA PHE A 154 -11.31 13.34 -12.27
C PHE A 154 -11.02 11.90 -11.83
N SER A 155 -12.05 11.06 -11.74
CA SER A 155 -11.93 9.66 -11.32
C SER A 155 -11.72 8.66 -12.46
N GLN A 156 -11.52 9.12 -13.70
CA GLN A 156 -11.33 8.25 -14.87
C GLN A 156 -9.88 7.76 -15.01
N GLY A 157 -8.93 8.38 -14.28
CA GLY A 157 -7.55 7.92 -14.25
C GLY A 157 -7.39 6.61 -13.50
N GLU A 158 -6.45 5.78 -13.93
CA GLU A 158 -6.04 4.59 -13.18
C GLU A 158 -5.30 5.02 -11.90
N THR A 159 -5.65 4.42 -10.76
CA THR A 159 -5.09 4.80 -9.44
C THR A 159 -3.85 4.01 -9.04
N HIS A 160 -3.62 2.86 -9.68
CA HIS A 160 -2.48 1.98 -9.47
C HIS A 160 -1.81 1.67 -10.81
N PHE A 161 -1.24 2.68 -11.46
CA PHE A 161 -0.53 2.51 -12.73
C PHE A 161 0.98 2.41 -12.51
N LYS A 162 1.65 1.69 -13.41
CA LYS A 162 3.11 1.71 -13.52
C LYS A 162 3.57 2.98 -14.20
N LEU A 163 4.46 3.74 -13.57
CA LEU A 163 5.14 4.86 -14.21
C LEU A 163 6.24 4.34 -15.17
N ALA A 164 5.82 3.84 -16.32
CA ALA A 164 6.69 3.30 -17.37
C ALA A 164 6.44 4.01 -18.70
N SER A 165 7.37 3.84 -19.66
CA SER A 165 7.25 4.41 -21.01
C SER A 165 6.16 3.75 -21.87
N THR A 166 5.51 2.70 -21.37
CA THR A 166 4.44 1.96 -22.05
C THR A 166 3.26 1.77 -21.09
N GLY A 167 2.06 1.55 -21.65
CA GLY A 167 0.83 1.36 -20.88
C GLY A 167 0.14 2.68 -20.49
N SER A 168 -0.82 2.59 -19.56
CA SER A 168 -1.63 3.71 -19.08
C SER A 168 -0.81 4.82 -18.40
N GLY A 169 0.34 4.47 -17.82
CA GLY A 169 1.26 5.40 -17.19
C GLY A 169 2.19 6.16 -18.15
N ALA A 170 2.21 5.82 -19.44
CA ALA A 170 3.13 6.42 -20.41
C ALA A 170 3.02 7.95 -20.52
N PRO A 171 1.82 8.56 -20.58
CA PRO A 171 1.70 10.02 -20.62
C PRO A 171 2.37 10.66 -19.40
N MET A 172 2.07 10.18 -18.19
CA MET A 172 2.68 10.70 -16.96
C MET A 172 4.20 10.46 -16.91
N TYR A 173 4.69 9.33 -17.43
CA TYR A 173 6.12 9.03 -17.49
C TYR A 173 6.87 10.09 -18.32
N TYR A 174 6.41 10.38 -19.53
CA TYR A 174 7.07 11.37 -20.39
C TYR A 174 6.91 12.79 -19.86
N THR A 175 5.75 13.14 -19.29
CA THR A 175 5.57 14.43 -18.63
C THR A 175 6.54 14.61 -17.47
N ALA A 176 6.72 13.60 -16.61
CA ALA A 176 7.67 13.65 -15.51
C ALA A 176 9.11 13.81 -16.03
N LYS A 177 9.52 13.04 -17.05
CA LYS A 177 10.86 13.12 -17.66
C LYS A 177 11.11 14.48 -18.29
N PHE A 178 10.11 15.08 -18.95
CA PHE A 178 10.20 16.42 -19.50
C PHE A 178 10.51 17.45 -18.41
N PHE A 179 9.73 17.49 -17.33
CA PHE A 179 9.95 18.45 -16.25
C PHE A 179 11.27 18.22 -15.50
N VAL A 180 11.69 16.97 -15.32
CA VAL A 180 12.98 16.64 -14.72
C VAL A 180 14.12 17.20 -15.59
N TRP A 181 14.12 16.95 -16.89
CA TRP A 181 15.15 17.46 -17.79
C TRP A 181 15.11 18.97 -17.92
N LEU A 182 13.92 19.57 -18.01
CA LEU A 182 13.75 21.03 -17.99
C LEU A 182 14.41 21.62 -16.74
N THR A 183 14.12 21.06 -15.56
CA THR A 183 14.69 21.52 -14.28
C THR A 183 16.21 21.38 -14.27
N ILE A 184 16.74 20.24 -14.68
CA ILE A 184 18.20 20.01 -14.74
C ILE A 184 18.87 21.04 -15.66
N ILE A 185 18.31 21.28 -16.84
CA ILE A 185 18.84 22.25 -17.81
C ILE A 185 18.80 23.67 -17.21
N THR A 186 17.66 24.09 -16.66
CA THR A 186 17.51 25.43 -16.08
C THR A 186 18.47 25.66 -14.92
N ILE A 187 18.60 24.69 -13.99
CA ILE A 187 19.51 24.79 -12.86
C ILE A 187 20.97 24.79 -13.32
N THR A 188 21.33 23.97 -14.31
CA THR A 188 22.69 23.93 -14.86
C THR A 188 23.06 25.27 -15.51
N LEU A 189 22.18 25.84 -16.34
CA LEU A 189 22.41 27.15 -16.95
C LEU A 189 22.53 28.27 -15.91
N LEU A 190 21.71 28.22 -14.85
CA LEU A 190 21.80 29.16 -13.73
C LEU A 190 23.15 29.06 -13.01
N ILE A 191 23.63 27.85 -12.74
CA ILE A 191 24.94 27.62 -12.12
C ILE A 191 26.05 28.18 -13.00
N ILE A 192 26.05 27.86 -14.30
CA ILE A 192 27.04 28.37 -15.26
C ILE A 192 27.03 29.90 -15.29
N HIS A 193 25.84 30.52 -15.29
CA HIS A 193 25.72 31.98 -15.25
C HIS A 193 26.36 32.58 -13.99
N ILE A 194 26.08 32.00 -12.82
CA ILE A 194 26.65 32.45 -11.54
C ILE A 194 28.17 32.28 -11.53
N GLU A 195 28.68 31.14 -12.00
CA GLU A 195 30.11 30.86 -12.08
C GLU A 195 30.84 31.82 -13.03
N MET A 196 30.27 32.09 -14.20
CA MET A 196 30.83 33.06 -15.14
C MET A 196 30.85 34.48 -14.56
N GLN A 197 29.80 34.88 -13.85
CA GLN A 197 29.76 36.18 -13.17
C GLN A 197 30.80 36.27 -12.05
N LEU A 198 30.93 35.20 -11.25
CA LEU A 198 31.92 35.13 -10.17
C LEU A 198 33.35 35.17 -10.74
N TYR A 199 33.61 34.43 -11.81
CA TYR A 199 34.90 34.43 -12.51
C TYR A 199 35.25 35.81 -13.08
N HIS A 200 34.29 36.47 -13.74
CA HIS A 200 34.48 37.82 -14.26
C HIS A 200 34.82 38.82 -13.15
N ASN A 201 34.06 38.78 -12.04
CA ASN A 201 34.29 39.64 -10.87
C ASN A 201 35.64 39.37 -10.21
N LEU A 202 36.05 38.10 -10.08
CA LEU A 202 37.34 37.75 -9.53
C LEU A 202 38.48 38.27 -10.43
N ARG A 203 38.36 38.08 -11.76
CA ARG A 203 39.35 38.54 -12.74
C ARG A 203 39.48 40.07 -12.75
N SER A 204 38.38 40.81 -12.63
CA SER A 204 38.41 42.28 -12.60
C SER A 204 39.10 42.81 -11.35
N VAL A 205 38.81 42.24 -10.17
CA VAL A 205 39.46 42.61 -8.90
C VAL A 205 40.96 42.29 -8.92
N LEU A 206 41.33 41.08 -9.36
CA LEU A 206 42.74 40.69 -9.47
C LEU A 206 43.50 41.56 -10.47
N GLY A 207 42.86 41.91 -11.60
CA GLY A 207 43.43 42.82 -12.60
C GLY A 207 43.63 44.24 -12.08
N ALA A 208 42.68 44.77 -11.31
CA ALA A 208 42.79 46.10 -10.69
C ALA A 208 43.91 46.14 -9.63
N ARG A 209 44.04 45.10 -8.80
CA ARG A 209 45.13 44.99 -7.81
C ARG A 209 46.51 44.98 -8.46
N LYS A 210 46.68 44.22 -9.55
CA LYS A 210 47.95 44.17 -10.29
C LYS A 210 48.35 45.57 -10.80
N LYS A 211 47.43 46.26 -11.48
CA LYS A 211 47.66 47.63 -11.96
C LYS A 211 47.92 48.64 -10.84
N GLY A 212 47.26 48.51 -9.70
CA GLY A 212 47.48 49.40 -8.54
C GLY A 212 48.85 49.20 -7.88
N GLY A 213 49.37 47.97 -7.85
CA GLY A 213 50.71 47.67 -7.33
C GLY A 213 51.84 48.17 -8.23
N ASP A 214 51.65 48.15 -9.55
CA ASP A 214 52.65 48.60 -10.52
C ASP A 214 52.86 50.14 -10.54
N ASN A 215 51.95 50.93 -9.93
CA ASN A 215 52.02 52.40 -9.89
C ASN A 215 52.66 52.96 -8.59
N LEU A 216 53.18 52.10 -7.71
CA LEU A 216 53.78 52.48 -6.41
C LEU A 216 55.29 52.20 -6.32
N GLY A 217 55.94 51.84 -7.44
CA GLY A 217 57.40 51.66 -7.55
C GLY A 217 58.00 52.68 -8.50
#